data_AF-A0A847ZQZ5-F1
#
_entry.id   AF-A0A847ZQZ5-F1
#
_cell.length_a   1.000
_cell.length_b   1.000
_cell.length_c   1.000
_cell.angle_alpha   90.00
_cell.angle_beta   90.00
_cell.angle_gamma   90.00
#
_symmetry.space_group_name_H-M   'P 1'
#
loop_
_entity.id
_entity.type
_entity.pdbx_description
1 polymer ?
#
loop_
_entity_poly.entity_id
_entity_poly.type
_entity_poly.pdbx_seq_one_letter_code
_entity_poly.pdbx_strand_id
1 'polypeptide(L)'
;MMEMGVNAVGITNDKLLSPTRAMIQGRETILAGTNNYMGITFDKSAIEAGKRALDEFGTGTTGSRIANGSYAMHKQLEQELAKFLNRKHCIVFTTGYQANLGMIAGLAG
;
A
#
# COMPACT_ATOMS: atom_id res chain seq x y z
N MET A 1 -1.79 -33.51 28.23
CA MET A 1 -1.49 -32.08 27.98
C MET A 1 -1.93 -31.79 26.56
N MET A 2 -2.94 -30.95 26.33
CA MET A 2 -3.29 -30.54 24.96
C MET A 2 -2.14 -29.69 24.42
N GLU A 3 -1.57 -30.07 23.28
CA GLU A 3 -0.64 -29.19 22.55
C GLU A 3 -1.36 -27.86 22.28
N MET A 4 -0.73 -26.75 22.68
CA MET A 4 -1.20 -25.44 22.23
C MET A 4 -1.17 -25.42 20.70
N GLY A 5 -2.24 -24.90 20.10
CA GLY A 5 -2.38 -24.83 18.65
C GLY A 5 -1.22 -24.10 17.96
N VAL A 6 -1.17 -24.23 16.64
CA VAL A 6 -0.11 -23.66 15.80
C VAL A 6 -0.10 -22.12 15.92
N ASN A 7 1.09 -21.52 15.99
CA ASN A 7 1.25 -20.07 16.08
C ASN A 7 0.73 -19.36 14.81
N ALA A 8 -0.28 -18.51 14.96
CA ALA A 8 -0.84 -17.72 13.86
C ALA A 8 0.02 -16.50 13.48
N VAL A 9 0.93 -16.09 14.37
CA VAL A 9 1.86 -14.98 14.15
C VAL A 9 3.10 -15.51 13.42
N GLY A 10 3.45 -14.86 12.31
CA GLY A 10 4.62 -15.24 11.50
C GLY A 10 4.32 -16.17 10.33
N ILE A 11 3.03 -16.44 10.03
CA ILE A 11 2.65 -17.13 8.79
C ILE A 11 3.14 -16.33 7.59
N THR A 12 3.83 -17.01 6.67
CA THR A 12 4.39 -16.41 5.46
C THR A 12 3.65 -16.93 4.24
N ASN A 13 3.36 -16.03 3.29
CA ASN A 13 2.89 -16.42 1.96
C ASN A 13 4.11 -16.73 1.09
N ASP A 14 4.44 -18.01 0.92
CA ASP A 14 5.61 -18.47 0.15
C ASP A 14 5.55 -18.01 -1.31
N LYS A 15 4.35 -18.06 -1.90
CA LYS A 15 4.10 -17.61 -3.27
C LYS A 15 2.65 -17.18 -3.45
N LEU A 16 2.43 -16.02 -4.06
CA LEU A 16 1.10 -15.59 -4.48
C LEU A 16 0.76 -16.24 -5.83
N LEU A 17 -0.42 -16.85 -5.92
CA LEU A 17 -0.92 -17.49 -7.14
C LEU A 17 -1.96 -16.62 -7.85
N SER A 18 -2.75 -15.88 -7.07
CA SER A 18 -3.76 -14.94 -7.55
C SER A 18 -4.09 -13.92 -6.43
N PRO A 19 -4.94 -12.92 -6.68
CA PRO A 19 -5.45 -12.03 -5.62
C PRO A 19 -6.10 -12.75 -4.42
N THR A 20 -6.54 -14.01 -4.60
CA THR A 20 -7.31 -14.76 -3.60
C THR A 20 -6.66 -16.09 -3.21
N ARG A 21 -5.47 -16.43 -3.73
CA ARG A 21 -4.79 -17.70 -3.46
C ARG A 21 -3.28 -17.54 -3.32
N ALA A 22 -2.69 -18.27 -2.37
CA ALA A 22 -1.25 -18.38 -2.18
C ALA A 22 -0.82 -19.78 -1.76
N MET A 23 0.46 -20.07 -1.92
CA MET A 23 1.14 -21.16 -1.22
C MET A 23 1.55 -20.67 0.16
N ILE A 24 1.12 -21.38 1.19
CA ILE A 24 1.47 -21.13 2.60
C ILE A 24 1.94 -22.45 3.18
N GLN A 25 3.22 -22.54 3.57
CA GLN A 25 3.83 -23.76 4.11
C GLN A 25 3.60 -24.98 3.20
N GLY A 26 3.79 -24.78 1.90
CA GLY A 26 3.59 -25.83 0.89
C GLY A 26 2.12 -26.19 0.58
N ARG A 27 1.15 -25.49 1.18
CA ARG A 27 -0.29 -25.70 0.93
C ARG A 27 -0.90 -24.56 0.13
N GLU A 28 -1.61 -24.87 -0.94
CA GLU A 28 -2.46 -23.89 -1.62
C GLU A 28 -3.63 -23.49 -0.70
N THR A 29 -3.76 -22.19 -0.44
CA THR A 29 -4.65 -21.62 0.57
C THR A 29 -5.43 -20.44 -0.01
N ILE A 30 -6.74 -20.40 0.27
CA ILE A 30 -7.60 -19.25 -0.04
C ILE A 30 -7.30 -18.11 0.94
N LEU A 31 -7.07 -16.92 0.40
CA LEU A 31 -6.76 -15.72 1.17
C LEU A 31 -8.04 -14.97 1.53
N ALA A 32 -8.62 -15.31 2.68
CA ALA A 32 -9.81 -14.64 3.23
C ALA A 32 -9.49 -13.60 4.33
N GLY A 33 -8.21 -13.38 4.65
CA GLY A 33 -7.74 -12.45 5.69
C GLY A 33 -6.99 -11.22 5.15
N THR A 34 -7.24 -10.82 3.90
CA THR A 34 -6.56 -9.68 3.26
C THR A 34 -7.48 -8.47 3.17
N ASN A 35 -6.88 -7.29 2.97
CA ASN A 35 -7.61 -6.05 2.69
C ASN A 35 -7.73 -5.76 1.18
N ASN A 36 -7.52 -6.77 0.33
CA ASN A 36 -7.58 -6.60 -1.13
C ASN A 36 -9.02 -6.67 -1.66
N TYR A 37 -9.89 -5.80 -1.15
CA TYR A 37 -11.34 -5.87 -1.38
C TYR A 37 -11.75 -5.83 -2.85
N MET A 38 -11.02 -5.07 -3.68
CA MET A 38 -11.30 -4.89 -5.10
C MET A 38 -10.46 -5.81 -6.00
N GLY A 39 -9.58 -6.64 -5.43
CA GLY A 39 -8.73 -7.56 -6.20
C GLY A 39 -7.64 -6.88 -7.05
N ILE A 40 -7.32 -5.60 -6.80
CA ILE A 40 -6.52 -4.76 -7.71
C ILE A 40 -5.00 -4.99 -7.63
N THR A 41 -4.51 -5.80 -6.69
CA THR A 41 -3.06 -6.04 -6.52
C THR A 41 -2.40 -6.72 -7.72
N PHE A 42 -3.16 -7.40 -8.57
CA PHE A 42 -2.69 -7.98 -9.84
C PHE A 42 -3.31 -7.31 -11.08
N ASP A 43 -3.88 -6.12 -10.93
CA ASP A 43 -4.36 -5.36 -12.07
C ASP A 43 -3.20 -5.06 -13.03
N LYS A 44 -3.36 -5.44 -14.31
CA LYS A 44 -2.31 -5.30 -15.31
C LYS A 44 -1.94 -3.83 -15.53
N SER A 45 -2.92 -2.92 -15.53
CA SER A 45 -2.67 -1.51 -15.78
C SER A 45 -1.85 -0.87 -14.64
N ALA A 46 -2.16 -1.25 -13.38
CA ALA A 46 -1.43 -0.80 -12.20
C ALA A 46 0.02 -1.31 -12.17
N ILE A 47 0.23 -2.60 -12.49
CA ILE A 47 1.57 -3.19 -12.57
C ILE A 47 2.42 -2.48 -13.63
N GLU A 48 1.87 -2.26 -14.82
CA GLU A 48 2.60 -1.58 -15.89
C GLU A 48 2.87 -0.10 -15.56
N ALA A 49 1.97 0.58 -14.86
CA ALA A 49 2.22 1.93 -14.35
C ALA A 49 3.37 1.95 -13.33
N GLY A 50 3.44 0.97 -12.44
CA GLY A 50 4.55 0.81 -11.48
C GLY A 50 5.90 0.57 -12.16
N LYS A 51 5.95 -0.28 -13.19
CA LYS A 51 7.17 -0.52 -13.97
C LYS A 51 7.66 0.75 -14.65
N ARG A 52 6.77 1.48 -15.34
CA ARG A 52 7.12 2.76 -15.97
C ARG A 52 7.64 3.78 -14.96
N ALA A 53 7.02 3.86 -13.78
CA ALA A 53 7.49 4.78 -12.74
C ALA A 53 8.91 4.44 -12.27
N LEU A 54 9.28 3.17 -12.18
CA LEU A 54 10.65 2.75 -11.86
C LEU A 54 11.65 3.17 -12.94
N ASP A 55 11.29 3.01 -14.22
CA ASP A 55 12.14 3.40 -15.35
C ASP A 55 12.31 4.93 -15.44
N GLU A 56 11.24 5.70 -15.18
CA GLU A 56 11.23 7.16 -15.32
C GLU A 56 11.77 7.91 -14.09
N PHE A 57 11.49 7.44 -12.88
CA PHE A 57 11.76 8.17 -11.62
C PHE A 57 12.75 7.45 -10.69
N GLY A 58 13.17 6.23 -11.03
CA GLY A 58 14.07 5.43 -10.21
C GLY A 58 13.39 4.80 -8.99
N THR A 59 14.20 4.24 -8.08
CA THR A 59 13.71 3.38 -6.99
C THR A 59 13.19 4.12 -5.76
N GLY A 60 13.34 5.44 -5.69
CA GLY A 60 12.91 6.22 -4.54
C GLY A 60 13.31 7.68 -4.60
N THR A 61 12.71 8.49 -3.73
CA THR A 61 12.88 9.94 -3.74
C THR A 61 14.13 10.43 -3.01
N THR A 62 14.68 9.63 -2.10
CA THR A 62 15.83 9.97 -1.22
C THR A 62 15.67 11.28 -0.42
N GLY A 63 14.44 11.73 -0.18
CA GLY A 63 14.21 12.88 0.68
C GLY A 63 12.76 13.20 1.01
N SER A 64 12.59 14.13 1.95
CA SER A 64 11.31 14.60 2.47
C SER A 64 10.53 15.41 1.43
N ARG A 65 9.19 15.37 1.52
CA ARG A 65 8.28 16.15 0.67
C ARG A 65 8.51 17.66 0.73
N ILE A 66 9.00 18.17 1.86
CA ILE A 66 9.31 19.60 2.06
C ILE A 66 10.68 19.98 1.47
N ALA A 67 11.58 19.00 1.33
CA ALA A 67 12.88 19.17 0.70
C ALA A 67 12.78 18.83 -0.79
N ASN A 68 13.49 17.81 -1.26
CA ASN A 68 13.58 17.41 -2.66
C ASN A 68 12.67 16.22 -3.03
N GLY A 69 11.86 15.71 -2.10
CA GLY A 69 11.11 14.46 -2.27
C GLY A 69 9.77 14.58 -3.00
N SER A 70 9.40 15.76 -3.49
CA SER A 70 8.12 15.99 -4.19
C SER A 70 8.30 15.96 -5.70
N TYR A 71 8.03 14.82 -6.33
CA TYR A 71 7.97 14.70 -7.81
C TYR A 71 6.59 15.06 -8.36
N ALA A 72 6.52 15.35 -9.66
CA ALA A 72 5.27 15.70 -10.35
C ALA A 72 4.14 14.69 -10.11
N MET A 73 4.46 13.39 -10.13
CA MET A 73 3.49 12.31 -9.87
C MET A 73 2.81 12.39 -8.49
N HIS A 74 3.51 12.89 -7.46
CA HIS A 74 2.91 13.06 -6.13
C HIS A 74 1.86 14.18 -6.14
N LYS A 75 2.11 15.26 -6.87
CA LYS A 75 1.17 16.38 -7.01
C LYS A 75 -0.04 16.00 -7.85
N GLN A 76 0.18 15.25 -8.92
CA GLN A 76 -0.91 14.69 -9.72
C GLN A 76 -1.80 13.76 -8.89
N LEU A 77 -1.21 12.84 -8.11
CA LEU A 77 -1.95 11.96 -7.21
C LEU A 77 -2.78 12.75 -6.19
N GLU A 78 -2.22 13.78 -5.57
CA GLU A 78 -2.95 14.67 -4.64
C GLU A 78 -4.16 15.33 -5.32
N GLN A 79 -4.02 15.78 -6.57
CA GLN A 79 -5.13 16.40 -7.33
C GLN A 79 -6.20 15.37 -7.71
N GLU A 80 -5.81 14.18 -8.17
CA GLU A 80 -6.73 13.10 -8.52
C GLU A 80 -7.51 12.60 -7.31
N LEU A 81 -6.85 12.42 -6.15
CA LEU A 81 -7.50 12.05 -4.90
C LEU A 81 -8.44 13.14 -4.38
N ALA A 82 -8.04 14.41 -4.43
CA ALA A 82 -8.90 15.53 -4.06
C ALA A 82 -10.19 15.54 -4.90
N LYS A 83 -10.07 15.33 -6.22
CA LYS A 83 -11.21 15.23 -7.13
C LYS A 83 -12.08 14.01 -6.81
N PHE A 84 -11.47 12.83 -6.66
CA PHE A 84 -12.17 11.58 -6.37
C PHE A 84 -12.97 11.65 -5.05
N LEU A 85 -12.40 12.25 -4.01
CA LEU A 85 -13.01 12.39 -2.69
C LEU A 85 -13.94 13.62 -2.58
N ASN A 86 -14.08 14.41 -3.64
CA ASN A 86 -14.80 15.68 -3.65
C ASN A 86 -14.33 16.62 -2.51
N ARG A 87 -13.02 16.92 -2.49
CA ARG A 87 -12.36 17.81 -1.54
C ARG A 87 -11.55 18.88 -2.27
N LYS A 88 -11.37 20.04 -1.64
CA LYS A 88 -10.58 21.15 -2.21
C LYS A 88 -9.08 20.82 -2.30
N HIS A 89 -8.57 20.09 -1.30
CA HIS A 89 -7.17 19.74 -1.17
C HIS A 89 -7.01 18.30 -0.67
N CYS A 90 -5.87 17.68 -0.99
CA CYS A 90 -5.44 16.39 -0.47
C CYS A 90 -3.94 16.46 -0.18
N ILE A 91 -3.51 15.78 0.89
CA ILE A 91 -2.10 15.60 1.25
C ILE A 91 -1.85 14.09 1.33
N VAL A 92 -0.86 13.61 0.58
CA VAL A 92 -0.47 12.20 0.61
C VAL A 92 0.62 11.98 1.65
N PHE A 93 0.39 11.01 2.53
CA PHE A 93 1.35 10.48 3.50
C PHE A 93 1.84 9.09 3.04
N THR A 94 3.01 8.68 3.51
CA THR A 94 3.62 7.37 3.19
C THR A 94 2.84 6.18 3.75
N THR A 95 2.07 6.37 4.82
CA THR A 95 1.19 5.35 5.40
C THR A 95 -0.08 5.98 5.99
N GLY A 96 -1.16 5.20 6.08
CA GLY A 96 -2.39 5.64 6.76
C GLY A 96 -2.19 5.89 8.26
N TYR A 97 -1.27 5.18 8.90
CA TYR A 97 -0.89 5.43 10.29
C TYR A 97 -0.31 6.84 10.47
N GLN A 98 0.66 7.22 9.62
CA GLN A 98 1.27 8.56 9.67
C GLN A 98 0.28 9.68 9.32
N ALA A 99 -0.67 9.42 8.41
CA ALA A 99 -1.75 10.36 8.13
C ALA A 99 -2.57 10.64 9.40
N ASN A 100 -3.02 9.58 10.10
CA ASN A 100 -3.77 9.75 11.34
C ASN A 100 -2.94 10.43 12.43
N LEU A 101 -1.72 9.96 12.68
CA LEU A 101 -0.84 10.53 13.69
C LEU A 101 -0.57 12.02 13.43
N GLY A 102 -0.16 12.36 12.20
CA GLY A 102 0.17 13.74 11.83
C GLY A 102 -1.03 14.67 11.86
N MET A 103 -2.20 14.22 11.40
CA MET A 103 -3.41 15.04 11.42
C MET A 103 -3.93 15.25 12.84
N ILE A 104 -4.00 14.20 13.66
CA ILE A 104 -4.52 14.30 15.02
C ILE A 104 -3.57 15.14 15.88
N ALA A 105 -2.28 14.81 15.91
CA ALA A 105 -1.30 15.57 16.70
C ALA A 105 -1.19 17.02 16.22
N GLY A 106 -1.18 17.25 14.91
CA GLY A 106 -1.08 18.60 14.34
C GLY A 106 -2.28 19.50 14.62
N LEU A 107 -3.48 18.93 14.82
CA LEU A 107 -4.70 19.70 15.11
C LEU A 107 -5.00 19.80 16.61
N ALA A 108 -4.72 18.76 17.39
CA ALA A 108 -5.11 18.67 18.79
C ALA A 108 -4.00 19.08 19.78
N GLY A 109 -2.73 19.01 19.39
CA GLY A 109 -1.58 19.17 20.29
C GLY A 109 -1.12 17.86 20.91
#